data_AF-A0AAD9RKC5-F1
#
_entry.id   AF-A0AAD9RKC5-F1
#
_cell.length_a   1.000
_cell.length_b   1.000
_cell.length_c   1.000
_cell.angle_alpha   90.00
_cell.angle_beta   90.00
_cell.angle_gamma   90.00
#
_symmetry.space_group_name_H-M   'P 1'
#
loop_
_entity.id
_entity.type
_entity.pdbx_description
1 polymer ?
#
loop_
_entity_poly.entity_id
_entity_poly.type
_entity_poly.pdbx_seq_one_letter_code
_entity_poly.pdbx_strand_id
1 'polypeptide(L)'
;MGFTTIAKILPLLALMHVIMCEITPDPKTFFPEIKGNLTKIVWAHAVNSQADLTKALTADDIMMLEGDVVIGNVNDTTNNKTNIPIMAHPPDTESDLSLEEFLSSVLRNGTKGIKLDFKSAEAFERSKSILAEKRKEFNVPLFLNADILPGPVEATATPVDSKSFLSGAIEAFPESVLSVGWTTRYGSEFNITEGQYTKEQIQKMIDTLSERKVSQSITYPVRAGLAANDISAIKTLMENSSSFGNVSLTVWSSHGDHVDTKKLSELIKTIGVDKVYVDVPEDVWNKLDLNSGSSTLSTAMMATIALISLVLGRML
;
A
#
# COMPACT_ATOMS: atom_id res chain seq x y z
N MET A 1 -3.14 46.96 -53.56
CA MET A 1 -4.03 47.46 -52.48
C MET A 1 -5.10 46.40 -52.29
N GLY A 2 -5.27 45.70 -51.18
CA GLY A 2 -4.78 45.84 -49.82
C GLY A 2 -5.79 45.10 -48.94
N PHE A 3 -5.46 43.85 -48.64
CA PHE A 3 -6.05 42.83 -47.76
C PHE A 3 -7.28 43.18 -46.88
N THR A 4 -8.31 42.35 -47.02
CA THR A 4 -9.39 42.11 -46.05
C THR A 4 -8.81 41.44 -44.79
N THR A 5 -9.00 42.08 -43.64
CA THR A 5 -8.56 41.54 -42.34
C THR A 5 -9.68 40.68 -41.76
N ILE A 6 -9.47 39.35 -41.74
CA ILE A 6 -10.28 38.40 -41.00
C ILE A 6 -9.89 38.52 -39.52
N ALA A 7 -10.83 38.92 -38.67
CA ALA A 7 -10.68 38.88 -37.23
C ALA A 7 -10.56 37.42 -36.76
N LYS A 8 -9.36 37.02 -36.33
CA LYS A 8 -9.13 35.77 -35.62
C LYS A 8 -9.48 35.98 -34.14
N ILE A 9 -10.64 35.48 -33.73
CA ILE A 9 -10.95 35.24 -32.33
C ILE A 9 -10.10 34.03 -31.92
N LEU A 10 -9.09 34.27 -31.07
CA LEU A 10 -8.34 33.21 -30.41
C LEU A 10 -9.00 32.98 -29.03
N PRO A 11 -9.55 31.79 -28.71
CA PRO A 11 -9.89 31.50 -27.33
C PRO A 11 -8.57 31.25 -26.59
N LEU A 12 -8.25 32.15 -25.67
CA LEU A 12 -7.18 31.93 -24.69
C LEU A 12 -7.66 30.83 -23.74
N LEU A 13 -7.42 29.56 -24.08
CA LEU A 13 -7.45 28.49 -23.09
C LEU A 13 -6.28 28.74 -22.13
N ALA A 14 -6.56 29.48 -21.06
CA ALA A 14 -5.70 29.48 -19.89
C ALA A 14 -5.73 28.05 -19.32
N LEU A 15 -4.74 27.26 -19.71
CA LEU A 15 -4.44 25.99 -19.07
C LEU A 15 -3.92 26.35 -17.67
N MET A 16 -4.83 26.50 -16.71
CA MET A 16 -4.48 26.40 -15.29
C MET A 16 -3.93 24.98 -15.11
N HIS A 17 -2.60 24.85 -15.19
CA HIS A 17 -1.91 23.83 -14.42
C HIS A 17 -2.16 24.19 -12.97
N VAL A 18 -3.30 23.74 -12.42
CA VAL A 18 -3.38 23.47 -11.00
C VAL A 18 -2.28 22.44 -10.80
N ILE A 19 -1.17 22.86 -10.20
CA ILE A 19 -0.30 21.92 -9.51
C ILE A 19 -1.25 21.31 -8.48
N MET A 20 -1.82 20.15 -8.81
CA MET A 20 -2.52 19.34 -7.82
C MET A 20 -1.43 19.02 -6.82
N CYS A 21 -1.40 19.77 -5.73
CA CYS A 21 -0.67 19.35 -4.55
C CYS A 21 -1.27 17.98 -4.22
N GLU A 22 -0.51 16.91 -4.46
CA GLU A 22 -0.95 15.58 -4.05
C GLU A 22 -1.27 15.68 -2.56
N ILE A 23 -2.55 15.50 -2.23
CA ILE A 23 -3.04 15.57 -0.85
C ILE A 23 -2.44 14.42 -0.03
N THR A 24 -1.88 13.40 -0.67
CA THR A 24 -1.15 12.34 0.00
C THR A 24 0.07 12.01 -0.86
N PRO A 25 1.31 12.30 -0.41
CA PRO A 25 2.50 12.03 -1.20
C PRO A 25 2.78 10.53 -1.35
N ASP A 26 3.40 10.15 -2.46
CA ASP A 26 3.93 8.80 -2.67
C ASP A 26 5.04 8.47 -1.64
N PRO A 27 5.06 7.28 -1.01
CA PRO A 27 6.10 6.91 -0.05
C PRO A 27 7.54 7.04 -0.57
N LYS A 28 7.79 6.83 -1.88
CA LYS A 28 9.13 6.95 -2.46
C LYS A 28 9.64 8.38 -2.47
N THR A 29 8.75 9.36 -2.61
CA THR A 29 9.11 10.79 -2.60
C THR A 29 9.11 11.33 -1.18
N PHE A 30 8.23 10.83 -0.32
CA PHE A 30 8.14 11.23 1.08
C PHE A 30 9.34 10.72 1.91
N PHE A 31 9.84 9.50 1.64
CA PHE A 31 11.01 8.90 2.31
C PHE A 31 12.22 8.79 1.34
N PRO A 32 12.90 9.90 1.01
CA PRO A 32 13.95 9.91 -0.02
C PRO A 32 15.15 8.99 0.31
N GLU A 33 15.40 8.70 1.59
CA GLU A 33 16.47 7.83 2.10
C GLU A 33 16.35 6.38 1.63
N ILE A 34 15.15 5.91 1.29
CA ILE A 34 14.94 4.56 0.76
C ILE A 34 15.48 4.42 -0.67
N LYS A 35 15.71 5.55 -1.37
CA LYS A 35 16.21 5.61 -2.76
C LYS A 35 15.38 4.76 -3.72
N GLY A 36 14.06 4.83 -3.58
CA GLY A 36 13.09 4.08 -4.38
C GLY A 36 12.95 2.59 -4.04
N ASN A 37 13.76 2.05 -3.11
CA ASN A 37 13.62 0.67 -2.64
C ASN A 37 12.55 0.59 -1.53
N LEU A 38 11.35 0.11 -1.88
CA LEU A 38 10.22 0.00 -0.96
C LEU A 38 10.42 -1.05 0.14
N THR A 39 11.32 -2.02 -0.03
CA THR A 39 11.59 -3.00 1.03
C THR A 39 12.27 -2.37 2.24
N LYS A 40 12.76 -1.12 2.13
CA LYS A 40 13.39 -0.39 3.24
C LYS A 40 12.40 0.41 4.08
N ILE A 41 11.13 0.48 3.67
CA ILE A 41 10.09 1.09 4.50
C ILE A 41 9.91 0.22 5.74
N VAL A 42 10.10 0.84 6.91
CA VAL A 42 9.93 0.17 8.20
C VAL A 42 8.54 0.47 8.75
N TRP A 43 7.84 -0.59 9.17
CA TRP A 43 6.47 -0.53 9.64
C TRP A 43 6.41 -0.65 11.17
N ALA A 44 5.59 0.17 11.80
CA ALA A 44 5.01 -0.15 13.09
C ALA A 44 3.65 -0.81 12.84
N HIS A 45 3.56 -2.10 13.17
CA HIS A 45 2.36 -2.91 12.97
C HIS A 45 1.44 -2.83 14.20
N ALA A 46 0.11 -2.85 13.98
CA ALA A 46 -0.92 -2.88 15.01
C ALA A 46 -0.80 -1.75 16.06
N VAL A 47 -0.62 -0.51 15.61
CA VAL A 47 -0.53 0.69 16.46
C VAL A 47 -1.93 1.07 16.98
N ASN A 48 -2.39 0.31 17.97
CA ASN A 48 -3.77 0.31 18.45
C ASN A 48 -3.97 0.90 19.85
N SER A 49 -2.93 1.50 20.43
CA SER A 49 -3.02 2.14 21.74
C SER A 49 -2.23 3.44 21.78
N GLN A 50 -2.51 4.32 22.76
CA GLN A 50 -1.72 5.54 22.97
C GLN A 50 -0.25 5.23 23.26
N ALA A 51 0.01 4.12 23.97
CA ALA A 51 1.35 3.66 24.27
C ALA A 51 2.11 3.26 23.00
N ASP A 52 1.48 2.47 22.13
CA ASP A 52 2.06 2.05 20.85
C ASP A 52 2.26 3.24 19.92
N LEU A 53 1.29 4.15 19.86
CA LEU A 53 1.38 5.38 19.06
C LEU A 53 2.54 6.25 19.52
N THR A 54 2.69 6.47 20.83
CA THR A 54 3.79 7.25 21.39
C THR A 54 5.15 6.62 21.04
N LYS A 55 5.26 5.29 21.18
CA LYS A 55 6.46 4.55 20.82
C LYS A 55 6.77 4.68 19.32
N ALA A 56 5.78 4.53 18.45
CA ALA A 56 5.97 4.59 17.00
C ALA A 56 6.33 6.01 16.51
N LEU A 57 5.74 7.05 17.11
CA LEU A 57 6.03 8.44 16.76
C LEU A 57 7.42 8.91 17.22
N THR A 58 7.98 8.30 18.25
CA THR A 58 9.29 8.66 18.82
C THR A 58 10.45 7.82 18.29
N ALA A 59 10.17 6.72 17.57
CA ALA A 59 11.18 5.89 16.94
C ALA A 59 11.69 6.55 15.65
N ASP A 60 13.02 6.64 15.50
CA ASP A 60 13.66 7.29 14.35
C ASP A 60 13.59 6.46 13.07
N ASP A 61 13.56 5.13 13.20
CA ASP A 61 13.61 4.17 12.10
C ASP A 61 12.23 3.81 11.52
N ILE A 62 11.16 3.87 12.32
CA ILE A 62 9.79 3.63 11.87
C ILE A 62 9.36 4.70 10.86
N MET A 63 8.79 4.29 9.73
CA MET A 63 8.37 5.19 8.65
C MET A 63 6.85 5.20 8.48
N MET A 64 6.22 4.03 8.50
CA MET A 64 4.77 3.86 8.32
C MET A 64 4.14 3.27 9.58
N LEU A 65 3.00 3.82 10.00
CA LEU A 65 2.20 3.30 11.10
C LEU A 65 0.97 2.62 10.51
N GLU A 66 0.85 1.33 10.76
CA GLU A 66 -0.33 0.54 10.48
C GLU A 66 -1.15 0.41 11.77
N GLY A 67 -2.47 0.60 11.67
CA GLY A 67 -3.37 0.45 12.80
C GLY A 67 -4.76 0.01 12.37
N ASP A 68 -5.35 -0.86 13.18
CA ASP A 68 -6.62 -1.50 12.94
C ASP A 68 -7.77 -0.58 13.34
N VAL A 69 -8.79 -0.46 12.49
CA VAL A 69 -9.95 0.39 12.73
C VAL A 69 -11.20 -0.46 12.91
N VAL A 70 -11.80 -0.36 14.10
CA VAL A 70 -13.08 -0.97 14.46
C VAL A 70 -14.04 0.08 15.02
N ILE A 71 -15.32 -0.28 15.12
CA ILE A 71 -16.28 0.51 15.90
C ILE A 71 -16.24 0.02 17.35
N GLY A 72 -16.07 0.96 18.28
CA GLY A 72 -15.97 0.63 19.70
C GLY A 72 -16.07 1.85 20.60
N ASN A 73 -15.53 1.71 21.81
CA ASN A 73 -15.58 2.72 22.85
C ASN A 73 -14.17 3.20 23.21
N VAL A 74 -14.03 4.50 23.46
CA VAL A 74 -12.80 5.06 24.03
C VAL A 74 -12.93 5.11 25.54
N ASN A 75 -12.02 4.43 26.22
CA ASN A 75 -11.93 4.38 27.68
C ASN A 75 -10.80 5.30 28.16
N ASP A 76 -10.96 6.62 28.01
CA ASP A 76 -10.10 7.58 28.70
C ASP A 76 -10.85 8.19 29.90
N THR A 77 -10.09 8.38 30.97
CA THR A 77 -10.47 9.03 32.23
C THR A 77 -11.20 10.37 32.08
N THR A 78 -11.15 11.02 30.92
CA THR A 78 -11.69 12.36 30.70
C THR A 78 -12.80 12.48 29.64
N ASN A 79 -12.91 11.54 28.69
CA ASN A 79 -13.85 11.66 27.56
C ASN A 79 -14.35 10.29 27.06
N ASN A 80 -15.40 9.76 27.70
CA ASN A 80 -16.05 8.53 27.23
C ASN A 80 -16.84 8.81 25.94
N LYS A 81 -16.30 8.38 24.80
CA LYS A 81 -17.03 8.31 23.52
C LYS A 81 -17.36 6.85 23.25
N THR A 82 -18.63 6.58 22.92
CA THR A 82 -19.10 5.22 22.61
C THR A 82 -19.50 5.10 21.15
N ASN A 83 -19.31 3.92 20.57
CA ASN A 83 -19.76 3.59 19.21
C ASN A 83 -19.17 4.51 18.12
N ILE A 84 -17.86 4.73 18.19
CA ILE A 84 -17.07 5.52 17.23
C ILE A 84 -15.92 4.68 16.64
N PRO A 85 -15.30 5.10 15.52
CA PRO A 85 -14.05 4.50 15.05
C PRO A 85 -12.92 4.66 16.06
N ILE A 86 -12.35 3.54 16.48
CA ILE A 86 -11.21 3.44 17.41
C ILE A 86 -10.08 2.63 16.79
N MET A 87 -8.87 2.82 17.32
CA MET A 87 -7.72 1.99 16.96
C MET A 87 -7.74 0.73 17.83
N ALA A 88 -8.12 -0.42 17.27
CA ALA A 88 -8.17 -1.70 17.98
C ALA A 88 -8.28 -2.88 16.99
N HIS A 89 -7.71 -4.02 17.37
CA HIS A 89 -7.84 -5.27 16.61
C HIS A 89 -8.94 -6.15 17.21
N PRO A 90 -9.87 -6.73 16.41
CA PRO A 90 -10.85 -7.68 16.92
C PRO A 90 -10.20 -8.84 17.70
N PRO A 91 -10.83 -9.34 18.77
CA PRO A 91 -12.19 -9.06 19.21
C PRO A 91 -12.34 -7.81 20.10
N ASP A 92 -11.28 -7.00 20.25
CA ASP A 92 -11.32 -5.83 21.13
C ASP A 92 -12.31 -4.78 20.58
N THR A 93 -13.14 -4.26 21.47
CA THR A 93 -14.15 -3.21 21.18
C THR A 93 -13.93 -1.97 22.03
N GLU A 94 -12.80 -1.91 22.74
CA GLU A 94 -12.40 -0.81 23.60
C GLU A 94 -10.94 -0.46 23.30
N SER A 95 -10.62 0.83 23.32
CA SER A 95 -9.26 1.33 23.17
C SER A 95 -9.09 2.62 23.98
N ASP A 96 -7.86 2.98 24.32
CA ASP A 96 -7.52 4.31 24.84
C ASP A 96 -7.26 5.33 23.72
N LEU A 97 -7.45 4.92 22.45
CA LEU A 97 -7.10 5.70 21.27
C LEU A 97 -8.23 5.67 20.22
N SER A 98 -8.87 6.82 19.99
CA SER A 98 -9.76 6.99 18.85
C SER A 98 -9.00 7.13 17.53
N LEU A 99 -9.67 6.84 16.41
CA LEU A 99 -9.12 7.15 15.08
C LEU A 99 -8.81 8.65 14.92
N GLU A 100 -9.66 9.51 15.46
CA GLU A 100 -9.49 10.96 15.39
C GLU A 100 -8.19 11.42 16.10
N GLU A 101 -7.91 10.88 17.28
CA GLU A 101 -6.71 11.17 18.05
C GLU A 101 -5.45 10.58 17.40
N PHE A 102 -5.54 9.36 16.86
CA PHE A 102 -4.48 8.75 16.08
C PHE A 102 -4.10 9.64 14.89
N LEU A 103 -5.06 10.00 14.05
CA LEU A 103 -4.83 10.86 12.89
C LEU A 103 -4.28 12.22 13.30
N SER A 104 -4.86 12.87 14.32
CA SER A 104 -4.38 14.17 14.79
C SER A 104 -2.92 14.12 15.26
N SER A 105 -2.53 13.04 15.92
CA SER A 105 -1.17 12.87 16.43
C SER A 105 -0.16 12.59 15.32
N VAL A 106 -0.49 11.70 14.37
CA VAL A 106 0.40 11.38 13.24
C VAL A 106 0.53 12.57 12.29
N LEU A 107 -0.57 13.25 11.94
CA LEU A 107 -0.54 14.40 11.04
C LEU A 107 0.19 15.60 11.65
N ARG A 108 0.05 15.84 12.97
CA ARG A 108 0.82 16.86 13.69
C ARG A 108 2.32 16.52 13.73
N ASN A 109 2.67 15.25 13.84
CA ASN A 109 4.06 14.82 13.75
C ASN A 109 4.61 15.04 12.33
N GLY A 110 3.84 14.66 11.30
CA GLY A 110 4.12 14.97 9.90
C GLY A 110 5.33 14.24 9.30
N THR A 111 5.96 13.30 10.02
CA THR A 111 7.14 12.55 9.55
C THR A 111 6.86 11.08 9.27
N LYS A 112 5.66 10.59 9.63
CA LYS A 112 5.27 9.19 9.47
C LYS A 112 4.08 9.08 8.53
N GLY A 113 4.08 8.05 7.68
CA GLY A 113 2.90 7.71 6.87
C GLY A 113 1.93 6.80 7.63
N ILE A 114 0.73 6.65 7.08
CA ILE A 114 -0.42 6.02 7.72
C ILE A 114 -0.95 4.88 6.85
N LYS A 115 -1.25 3.74 7.47
CA LYS A 115 -2.07 2.67 6.90
C LYS A 115 -3.20 2.33 7.86
N LEU A 116 -4.44 2.57 7.44
CA LEU A 116 -5.63 2.28 8.24
C LEU A 116 -6.23 0.96 7.79
N ASP A 117 -6.19 -0.07 8.64
CA ASP A 117 -6.78 -1.38 8.37
C ASP A 117 -8.22 -1.48 8.88
N PHE A 118 -9.19 -1.23 7.99
CA PHE A 118 -10.60 -1.29 8.33
C PHE A 118 -11.08 -2.73 8.43
N LYS A 119 -11.52 -3.12 9.62
CA LYS A 119 -12.01 -4.49 9.90
C LYS A 119 -13.47 -4.70 9.56
N SER A 120 -14.20 -3.64 9.20
CA SER A 120 -15.58 -3.73 8.75
C SER A 120 -15.97 -2.56 7.84
N ALA A 121 -17.02 -2.77 7.02
CA ALA A 121 -17.58 -1.71 6.19
C ALA A 121 -18.17 -0.57 7.04
N GLU A 122 -18.69 -0.88 8.23
CA GLU A 122 -19.20 0.12 9.17
C GLU A 122 -18.06 0.99 9.72
N ALA A 123 -16.94 0.39 10.12
CA ALA A 123 -15.76 1.12 10.58
C ALA A 123 -15.27 2.11 9.52
N PHE A 124 -15.20 1.68 8.26
CA PHE A 124 -14.85 2.56 7.15
C PHE A 124 -15.88 3.68 6.94
N GLU A 125 -17.17 3.35 6.87
CA GLU A 125 -18.25 4.32 6.62
C GLU A 125 -18.26 5.43 7.67
N ARG A 126 -18.12 5.06 8.96
CA ARG A 126 -18.13 5.99 10.09
C ARG A 126 -16.83 6.82 10.18
N SER A 127 -15.76 6.36 9.54
CA SER A 127 -14.47 7.07 9.51
C SER A 127 -14.40 8.14 8.43
N LYS A 128 -15.26 8.09 7.40
CA LYS A 128 -15.20 9.02 6.26
C LYS A 128 -15.29 10.49 6.68
N SER A 129 -16.15 10.84 7.64
CA SER A 129 -16.27 12.23 8.11
C SER A 129 -15.00 12.70 8.81
N ILE A 130 -14.40 11.86 9.65
CA ILE A 130 -13.15 12.15 10.37
C ILE A 130 -12.02 12.38 9.36
N LEU A 131 -11.89 11.49 8.39
CA LEU A 131 -10.89 11.62 7.33
C LEU A 131 -11.14 12.86 6.45
N ALA A 132 -12.39 13.20 6.17
CA ALA A 132 -12.76 14.33 5.31
C ALA A 132 -12.46 15.67 5.99
N GLU A 133 -12.72 15.78 7.30
CA GLU A 133 -12.38 16.95 8.12
C GLU A 133 -10.87 17.20 8.12
N LYS A 134 -10.07 16.13 8.15
CA LYS A 134 -8.60 16.17 8.16
C LYS A 134 -7.98 16.16 6.77
N ARG A 135 -8.77 16.12 5.69
CA ARG A 135 -8.27 15.88 4.32
C ARG A 135 -7.13 16.82 3.92
N LYS A 136 -7.21 18.10 4.30
CA LYS A 136 -6.19 19.12 3.96
C LYS A 136 -4.90 19.01 4.78
N GLU A 137 -4.93 18.26 5.88
CA GLU A 137 -3.79 18.04 6.77
C GLU A 137 -2.97 16.82 6.38
N PHE A 138 -3.51 15.93 5.54
CA PHE A 138 -2.72 14.86 4.96
C PHE A 138 -1.63 15.50 4.09
N ASN A 139 -0.41 15.46 4.62
CA ASN A 139 0.83 15.80 3.92
C ASN A 139 1.83 14.64 4.07
N VAL A 140 1.31 13.47 4.45
CA VAL A 140 2.01 12.20 4.65
C VAL A 140 1.30 11.11 3.83
N PRO A 141 1.98 10.00 3.49
CA PRO A 141 1.36 8.91 2.77
C PRO A 141 0.15 8.34 3.53
N LEU A 142 -0.95 8.05 2.82
CA LEU A 142 -2.16 7.45 3.39
C LEU A 142 -2.55 6.21 2.60
N PHE A 143 -2.65 5.08 3.30
CA PHE A 143 -3.08 3.80 2.77
C PHE A 143 -4.43 3.45 3.43
N LEU A 144 -5.44 3.15 2.61
CA LEU A 144 -6.71 2.62 3.08
C LEU A 144 -6.69 1.11 2.85
N ASN A 145 -6.59 0.35 3.93
CA ASN A 145 -6.49 -1.11 3.91
C ASN A 145 -7.80 -1.79 4.26
N ALA A 146 -8.12 -2.86 3.54
CA ALA A 146 -9.18 -3.80 3.93
C ALA A 146 -9.00 -5.14 3.21
N ASP A 147 -9.36 -6.22 3.91
CA ASP A 147 -9.55 -7.53 3.29
C ASP A 147 -10.95 -7.61 2.66
N ILE A 148 -11.02 -7.43 1.35
CA ILE A 148 -12.29 -7.26 0.62
C ILE A 148 -12.77 -8.52 -0.10
N LEU A 149 -11.95 -9.58 -0.11
CA LEU A 149 -12.27 -10.86 -0.72
C LEU A 149 -11.90 -12.04 0.20
N PRO A 150 -12.55 -13.20 0.07
CA PRO A 150 -12.16 -14.40 0.79
C PRO A 150 -10.84 -14.95 0.25
N GLY A 151 -9.89 -15.24 1.13
CA GLY A 151 -8.56 -15.68 0.72
C GLY A 151 -8.28 -17.17 0.88
N PRO A 152 -7.01 -17.55 0.72
CA PRO A 152 -6.60 -18.94 0.64
C PRO A 152 -6.91 -19.77 1.90
N VAL A 153 -6.85 -21.08 1.70
CA VAL A 153 -7.02 -22.08 2.77
C VAL A 153 -8.37 -21.96 3.48
N GLU A 154 -9.43 -21.70 2.71
CA GLU A 154 -10.82 -21.59 3.17
C GLU A 154 -10.97 -20.62 4.36
N ALA A 155 -10.48 -19.39 4.17
CA ALA A 155 -10.61 -18.35 5.18
C ALA A 155 -12.06 -18.17 5.63
N THR A 156 -12.28 -18.18 6.94
CA THR A 156 -13.62 -18.12 7.56
C THR A 156 -14.01 -16.72 8.01
N ALA A 157 -13.05 -15.80 8.10
CA ALA A 157 -13.33 -14.40 8.39
C ALA A 157 -14.18 -13.79 7.27
N THR A 158 -15.14 -12.96 7.65
CA THR A 158 -16.03 -12.27 6.72
C THR A 158 -15.27 -11.09 6.10
N PRO A 159 -15.09 -11.04 4.77
CA PRO A 159 -14.44 -9.90 4.13
C PRO A 159 -15.27 -8.62 4.29
N VAL A 160 -14.60 -7.48 4.27
CA VAL A 160 -15.24 -6.17 4.13
C VAL A 160 -15.96 -6.12 2.78
N ASP A 161 -17.17 -5.52 2.75
CA ASP A 161 -17.91 -5.39 1.49
C ASP A 161 -17.12 -4.56 0.47
N SER A 162 -16.59 -5.26 -0.54
CA SER A 162 -15.73 -4.67 -1.58
C SER A 162 -16.39 -3.48 -2.29
N LYS A 163 -17.70 -3.54 -2.54
CA LYS A 163 -18.44 -2.48 -3.23
C LYS A 163 -18.44 -1.20 -2.42
N SER A 164 -18.86 -1.26 -1.17
CA SER A 164 -19.00 -0.11 -0.29
C SER A 164 -17.63 0.49 0.02
N PHE A 165 -16.64 -0.36 0.33
CA PHE A 165 -15.28 0.08 0.61
C PHE A 165 -14.65 0.80 -0.58
N LEU A 166 -14.60 0.16 -1.75
CA LEU A 166 -13.97 0.73 -2.94
C LEU A 166 -14.69 2.01 -3.40
N SER A 167 -16.03 2.02 -3.42
CA SER A 167 -16.77 3.22 -3.87
C SER A 167 -16.54 4.39 -2.92
N GLY A 168 -16.59 4.15 -1.61
CA GLY A 168 -16.34 5.20 -0.62
C GLY A 168 -14.89 5.69 -0.64
N ALA A 169 -13.91 4.82 -0.87
CA ALA A 169 -12.51 5.21 -0.97
C ALA A 169 -12.24 6.07 -2.22
N ILE A 170 -12.78 5.67 -3.37
CA ILE A 170 -12.68 6.44 -4.63
C ILE A 170 -13.33 7.82 -4.48
N GLU A 171 -14.49 7.90 -3.84
CA GLU A 171 -15.22 9.16 -3.67
C GLU A 171 -14.53 10.08 -2.65
N ALA A 172 -14.17 9.53 -1.49
CA ALA A 172 -13.73 10.33 -0.35
C ALA A 172 -12.22 10.61 -0.35
N PHE A 173 -11.39 9.70 -0.89
CA PHE A 173 -9.92 9.77 -0.85
C PHE A 173 -9.25 9.22 -2.13
N PRO A 174 -9.56 9.76 -3.33
CA PRO A 174 -8.96 9.31 -4.58
C PRO A 174 -7.44 9.48 -4.67
N GLU A 175 -6.83 10.22 -3.76
CA GLU A 175 -5.37 10.40 -3.67
C GLU A 175 -4.69 9.27 -2.89
N SER A 176 -5.42 8.58 -2.02
CA SER A 176 -4.89 7.51 -1.17
C SER A 176 -4.45 6.28 -1.94
N VAL A 177 -3.52 5.51 -1.37
CA VAL A 177 -3.17 4.16 -1.85
C VAL A 177 -4.22 3.17 -1.33
N LEU A 178 -4.83 2.40 -2.21
CA LEU A 178 -5.68 1.28 -1.81
C LEU A 178 -4.82 0.07 -1.46
N SER A 179 -4.94 -0.42 -0.23
CA SER A 179 -4.27 -1.63 0.25
C SER A 179 -5.29 -2.76 0.40
N VAL A 180 -5.64 -3.41 -0.71
CA VAL A 180 -6.80 -4.33 -0.75
C VAL A 180 -6.39 -5.79 -0.79
N GLY A 181 -6.82 -6.53 0.23
CA GLY A 181 -6.36 -7.89 0.51
C GLY A 181 -7.44 -8.94 0.43
N TRP A 182 -7.05 -10.11 0.93
CA TRP A 182 -7.93 -11.23 1.14
C TRP A 182 -7.88 -11.64 2.60
N THR A 183 -9.02 -12.06 3.15
CA THR A 183 -9.02 -12.69 4.47
C THR A 183 -8.14 -13.94 4.45
N THR A 184 -7.41 -14.24 5.53
CA THR A 184 -6.50 -15.40 5.54
C THR A 184 -6.74 -16.32 6.72
N ARG A 185 -6.46 -17.63 6.52
CA ARG A 185 -6.45 -18.66 7.57
C ARG A 185 -5.15 -19.45 7.43
N TYR A 186 -4.09 -18.99 8.10
CA TYR A 186 -2.73 -19.54 7.97
C TYR A 186 -1.96 -19.34 9.29
N GLY A 187 -0.86 -20.06 9.47
CA GLY A 187 0.05 -19.89 10.59
C GLY A 187 -0.29 -20.74 11.81
N SER A 188 0.45 -20.51 12.89
CA SER A 188 0.39 -21.29 14.12
C SER A 188 -0.98 -21.31 14.79
N GLU A 189 -1.74 -20.21 14.70
CA GLU A 189 -3.09 -20.09 15.25
C GLU A 189 -4.04 -21.17 14.70
N PHE A 190 -3.92 -21.47 13.40
CA PHE A 190 -4.79 -22.44 12.71
C PHE A 190 -4.12 -23.79 12.47
N ASN A 191 -2.84 -23.94 12.87
CA ASN A 191 -2.01 -25.09 12.55
C ASN A 191 -1.94 -25.39 11.03
N ILE A 192 -1.78 -24.34 10.23
CA ILE A 192 -1.71 -24.41 8.77
C ILE A 192 -0.37 -23.83 8.32
N THR A 193 0.48 -24.67 7.71
CA THR A 193 1.82 -24.28 7.22
C THR A 193 1.93 -24.26 5.71
N GLU A 194 0.90 -24.73 5.01
CA GLU A 194 0.87 -24.86 3.55
C GLU A 194 -0.35 -24.15 2.96
N GLY A 195 -0.22 -23.70 1.71
CA GLY A 195 -1.26 -22.99 0.99
C GLY A 195 -0.67 -21.97 0.01
N GLN A 196 -1.51 -21.47 -0.89
CA GLN A 196 -1.13 -20.47 -1.89
C GLN A 196 -2.36 -19.72 -2.40
N TYR A 197 -2.15 -18.55 -2.99
CA TYR A 197 -3.19 -17.83 -3.73
C TYR A 197 -3.52 -18.56 -5.03
N THR A 198 -4.79 -18.82 -5.29
CA THR A 198 -5.22 -19.48 -6.54
C THR A 198 -5.40 -18.47 -7.66
N LYS A 199 -5.35 -18.96 -8.92
CA LYS A 199 -5.60 -18.11 -10.10
C LYS A 199 -6.98 -17.46 -10.06
N GLU A 200 -7.98 -18.18 -9.57
CA GLU A 200 -9.35 -17.69 -9.42
C GLU A 200 -9.42 -16.55 -8.41
N GLN A 201 -8.71 -16.64 -7.28
CA GLN A 201 -8.65 -15.58 -6.28
C GLN A 201 -7.96 -14.33 -6.82
N ILE A 202 -6.85 -14.51 -7.55
CA ILE A 202 -6.13 -13.42 -8.23
C ILE A 202 -7.03 -12.73 -9.26
N GLN A 203 -7.67 -13.52 -10.14
CA GLN A 203 -8.56 -12.96 -11.17
C GLN A 203 -9.74 -12.24 -10.54
N LYS A 204 -10.32 -12.80 -9.46
CA LYS A 204 -11.45 -12.16 -8.77
C LYS A 204 -11.08 -10.79 -8.18
N MET A 205 -9.87 -10.62 -7.67
CA MET A 205 -9.38 -9.32 -7.22
C MET A 205 -9.29 -8.32 -8.37
N ILE A 206 -8.66 -8.72 -9.48
CA ILE A 206 -8.52 -7.87 -10.67
C ILE A 206 -9.89 -7.46 -11.22
N ASP A 207 -10.83 -8.40 -11.33
CA ASP A 207 -12.20 -8.15 -11.80
C ASP A 207 -12.91 -7.17 -10.88
N THR A 208 -12.83 -7.38 -9.56
CA THR A 208 -13.48 -6.52 -8.55
C THR A 208 -13.00 -5.07 -8.65
N LEU A 209 -11.70 -4.86 -8.83
CA LEU A 209 -11.11 -3.53 -8.99
C LEU A 209 -11.46 -2.89 -10.35
N SER A 210 -11.46 -3.70 -11.42
CA SER A 210 -11.81 -3.25 -12.78
C SER A 210 -13.28 -2.83 -12.89
N GLU A 211 -14.20 -3.61 -12.32
CA GLU A 211 -15.64 -3.32 -12.26
C GLU A 211 -15.92 -1.99 -11.55
N ARG A 212 -15.09 -1.63 -10.56
CA ARG A 212 -15.17 -0.36 -9.82
C ARG A 212 -14.42 0.78 -10.47
N LYS A 213 -13.70 0.53 -11.58
CA LYS A 213 -12.89 1.53 -12.30
C LYS A 213 -11.88 2.22 -11.38
N VAL A 214 -11.23 1.44 -10.52
CA VAL A 214 -10.18 1.95 -9.63
C VAL A 214 -9.06 2.57 -10.48
N SER A 215 -8.70 3.82 -10.17
CA SER A 215 -7.56 4.52 -10.79
C SER A 215 -6.47 4.88 -9.77
N GLN A 216 -6.72 4.64 -8.49
CA GLN A 216 -5.77 4.86 -7.40
C GLN A 216 -4.54 3.98 -7.55
N SER A 217 -3.45 4.38 -6.91
CA SER A 217 -2.34 3.48 -6.63
C SER A 217 -2.82 2.34 -5.74
N ILE A 218 -2.30 1.14 -5.97
CA ILE A 218 -2.71 -0.08 -5.30
C ILE A 218 -1.49 -0.75 -4.69
N THR A 219 -1.67 -1.27 -3.48
CA THR A 219 -0.81 -2.32 -2.94
C THR A 219 -1.66 -3.54 -2.62
N TYR A 220 -1.18 -4.73 -2.95
CA TYR A 220 -1.84 -5.97 -2.57
C TYR A 220 -1.17 -6.55 -1.31
N PRO A 221 -1.79 -6.45 -0.12
CA PRO A 221 -1.33 -7.14 1.06
C PRO A 221 -1.49 -8.66 0.88
N VAL A 222 -0.37 -9.36 0.75
CA VAL A 222 -0.32 -10.82 0.63
C VAL A 222 0.44 -11.42 1.80
N ARG A 223 -0.08 -12.49 2.37
CA ARG A 223 0.54 -13.19 3.49
C ARG A 223 1.74 -13.99 3.01
N ALA A 224 2.89 -13.75 3.62
CA ALA A 224 4.21 -14.15 3.11
C ALA A 224 4.33 -15.67 2.89
N GLY A 225 3.85 -16.46 3.86
CA GLY A 225 3.87 -17.92 3.79
C GLY A 225 3.01 -18.50 2.65
N LEU A 226 1.95 -17.79 2.25
CA LEU A 226 1.08 -18.18 1.12
C LEU A 226 1.64 -17.66 -0.22
N ALA A 227 2.10 -16.42 -0.26
CA ALA A 227 2.59 -15.77 -1.47
C ALA A 227 3.90 -16.41 -1.99
N ALA A 228 4.81 -16.79 -1.09
CA ALA A 228 6.08 -17.42 -1.45
C ALA A 228 5.89 -18.79 -2.13
N ASN A 229 4.76 -19.45 -1.94
CA ASN A 229 4.51 -20.79 -2.48
C ASN A 229 4.09 -20.80 -3.95
N ASP A 230 3.61 -19.67 -4.51
CA ASP A 230 3.28 -19.55 -5.93
C ASP A 230 3.65 -18.16 -6.48
N ILE A 231 4.93 -17.99 -6.80
CA ILE A 231 5.49 -16.76 -7.37
C ILE A 231 4.80 -16.40 -8.70
N SER A 232 4.40 -17.40 -9.49
CA SER A 232 3.78 -17.20 -10.80
C SER A 232 2.39 -16.56 -10.68
N ALA A 233 1.60 -17.01 -9.70
CA ALA A 233 0.29 -16.40 -9.40
C ALA A 233 0.43 -14.94 -8.98
N ILE A 234 1.39 -14.62 -8.09
CA ILE A 234 1.63 -13.23 -7.65
C ILE A 234 2.17 -12.37 -8.79
N LYS A 235 3.06 -12.91 -9.63
CA LYS A 235 3.53 -12.20 -10.83
C LYS A 235 2.37 -11.88 -11.78
N THR A 236 1.47 -12.85 -11.99
CA THR A 236 0.26 -12.66 -12.81
C THR A 236 -0.64 -11.56 -12.24
N LEU A 237 -0.83 -11.51 -10.92
CA LEU A 237 -1.55 -10.42 -10.25
C LEU A 237 -0.95 -9.05 -10.59
N MET A 238 0.37 -8.92 -10.48
CA MET A 238 1.07 -7.66 -10.72
C MET A 238 1.02 -7.25 -12.20
N GLU A 239 1.21 -8.18 -13.13
CA GLU A 239 1.20 -7.92 -14.58
C GLU A 239 -0.21 -7.55 -15.08
N ASN A 240 -1.25 -8.27 -14.62
CA ASN A 240 -2.63 -8.02 -15.05
C ASN A 240 -3.28 -6.82 -14.34
N SER A 241 -2.59 -6.21 -13.38
CA SER A 241 -3.02 -4.99 -12.69
C SER A 241 -2.48 -3.71 -13.35
N SER A 242 -1.75 -3.81 -14.47
CA SER A 242 -1.06 -2.67 -15.10
C SER A 242 -1.98 -1.54 -15.59
N SER A 243 -3.29 -1.77 -15.63
CA SER A 243 -4.29 -0.75 -16.00
C SER A 243 -4.71 0.17 -14.85
N PHE A 244 -4.35 -0.17 -13.61
CA PHE A 244 -4.59 0.68 -12.43
C PHE A 244 -3.48 1.74 -12.30
N GLY A 245 -3.46 2.50 -11.20
CA GLY A 245 -2.37 3.44 -10.90
C GLY A 245 -1.05 2.73 -10.62
N ASN A 246 -0.19 3.28 -9.75
CA ASN A 246 1.03 2.58 -9.36
C ASN A 246 0.67 1.30 -8.59
N VAL A 247 1.12 0.14 -9.08
CA VAL A 247 0.85 -1.16 -8.44
C VAL A 247 2.08 -1.65 -7.69
N SER A 248 1.87 -2.06 -6.44
CA SER A 248 2.88 -2.63 -5.55
C SER A 248 2.32 -3.85 -4.80
N LEU A 249 3.19 -4.54 -4.09
CA LEU A 249 2.87 -5.66 -3.21
C LEU A 249 3.23 -5.27 -1.78
N THR A 250 2.39 -5.61 -0.81
CA THR A 250 2.78 -5.58 0.61
C THR A 250 2.86 -7.01 1.09
N VAL A 251 4.06 -7.51 1.32
CA VAL A 251 4.24 -8.85 1.91
C VAL A 251 4.16 -8.70 3.42
N TRP A 252 3.25 -9.45 4.06
CA TRP A 252 3.10 -9.42 5.52
C TRP A 252 3.06 -10.80 6.15
N SER A 253 3.40 -10.94 7.43
CA SER A 253 3.20 -12.20 8.17
C SER A 253 3.04 -11.96 9.67
N SER A 254 2.29 -12.84 10.33
CA SER A 254 2.21 -12.84 11.79
C SER A 254 3.42 -13.53 12.42
N HIS A 255 3.72 -13.22 13.69
CA HIS A 255 4.67 -14.01 14.46
C HIS A 255 4.23 -15.49 14.50
N GLY A 256 5.14 -16.41 14.18
CA GLY A 256 4.85 -17.85 14.15
C GLY A 256 4.32 -18.36 12.81
N ASP A 257 4.13 -17.50 11.79
CA ASP A 257 3.86 -17.96 10.43
C ASP A 257 5.04 -18.78 9.90
N HIS A 258 4.74 -19.92 9.27
CA HIS A 258 5.74 -20.64 8.50
C HIS A 258 6.04 -19.86 7.21
N VAL A 259 7.30 -19.51 6.98
CA VAL A 259 7.71 -18.75 5.78
C VAL A 259 8.97 -19.34 5.20
N ASP A 260 8.90 -19.82 3.95
CA ASP A 260 10.09 -20.16 3.17
C ASP A 260 10.78 -18.86 2.73
N THR A 261 11.76 -18.42 3.50
CA THR A 261 12.47 -17.15 3.31
C THR A 261 13.30 -17.12 2.02
N LYS A 262 13.70 -18.27 1.48
CA LYS A 262 14.39 -18.34 0.18
C LYS A 262 13.42 -18.05 -0.95
N LYS A 263 12.27 -18.73 -0.97
CA LYS A 263 11.21 -18.47 -1.95
C LYS A 263 10.66 -17.06 -1.81
N LEU A 264 10.54 -16.54 -0.58
CA LEU A 264 10.09 -15.17 -0.37
C LEU A 264 11.11 -14.15 -0.92
N SER A 265 12.40 -14.39 -0.71
CA SER A 265 13.45 -13.56 -1.31
C SER A 265 13.40 -13.59 -2.85
N GLU A 266 13.15 -14.77 -3.43
CA GLU A 266 12.96 -14.94 -4.88
C GLU A 266 11.73 -14.18 -5.38
N LEU A 267 10.59 -14.25 -4.66
CA LEU A 267 9.38 -13.49 -4.97
C LEU A 267 9.68 -11.99 -5.01
N ILE A 268 10.28 -11.45 -3.93
CA ILE A 268 10.58 -10.02 -3.82
C ILE A 268 11.52 -9.57 -4.95
N LYS A 269 12.57 -10.36 -5.26
CA LYS A 269 13.49 -10.10 -6.38
C LYS A 269 12.77 -10.16 -7.74
N THR A 270 11.83 -11.07 -7.90
CA THR A 270 11.06 -11.25 -9.15
C THR A 270 10.11 -10.08 -9.41
N ILE A 271 9.44 -9.58 -8.37
CA ILE A 271 8.53 -8.43 -8.49
C ILE A 271 9.30 -7.10 -8.56
N GLY A 272 10.44 -7.01 -7.86
CA GLY A 272 11.30 -5.84 -7.79
C GLY A 272 11.18 -5.13 -6.45
N VAL A 273 12.33 -4.81 -5.85
CA VAL A 273 12.41 -4.14 -4.54
C VAL A 273 11.81 -2.73 -4.55
N ASP A 274 11.64 -2.12 -5.72
CA ASP A 274 10.95 -0.85 -5.92
C ASP A 274 9.42 -0.99 -5.97
N LYS A 275 8.89 -2.21 -5.87
CA LYS A 275 7.45 -2.51 -5.91
C LYS A 275 6.96 -3.34 -4.74
N VAL A 276 7.82 -3.69 -3.77
CA VAL A 276 7.43 -4.54 -2.64
C VAL A 276 7.72 -3.86 -1.31
N TYR A 277 6.68 -3.64 -0.52
CA TYR A 277 6.78 -3.36 0.92
C TYR A 277 6.87 -4.68 1.68
N VAL A 278 7.60 -4.68 2.80
CA VAL A 278 7.80 -5.88 3.64
C VAL A 278 7.45 -5.54 5.09
N ASP A 279 6.40 -6.17 5.60
CA ASP A 279 5.89 -6.03 6.98
C ASP A 279 5.87 -7.40 7.66
N VAL A 280 7.06 -7.90 8.00
CA VAL A 280 7.26 -9.25 8.56
C VAL A 280 8.05 -9.18 9.87
N PRO A 281 7.89 -10.15 10.78
CA PRO A 281 8.67 -10.24 12.01
C PRO A 281 10.17 -10.29 11.75
N GLU A 282 10.95 -9.84 12.74
CA GLU A 282 12.40 -9.69 12.62
C GLU A 282 13.10 -11.02 12.26
N ASP A 283 12.59 -12.15 12.76
CA ASP A 283 13.15 -13.47 12.51
C ASP A 283 12.92 -13.97 11.08
N VAL A 284 11.90 -13.46 10.39
CA VAL A 284 11.67 -13.65 8.95
C VAL A 284 12.55 -12.67 8.17
N TRP A 285 12.51 -11.39 8.54
CA TRP A 285 13.26 -10.31 7.87
C TRP A 285 14.76 -10.59 7.79
N ASN A 286 15.38 -10.99 8.92
CA ASN A 286 16.81 -11.25 9.03
C ASN A 286 17.31 -12.42 8.16
N LYS A 287 16.39 -13.24 7.63
CA LYS A 287 16.69 -14.38 6.74
C LYS A 287 16.47 -14.06 5.27
N LEU A 288 15.93 -12.89 4.94
CA LEU A 288 15.73 -12.48 3.54
C LEU A 288 17.05 -12.11 2.88
N ASP A 289 17.29 -12.67 1.70
CA ASP A 289 18.39 -12.26 0.83
C ASP A 289 17.83 -11.31 -0.24
N LEU A 290 17.84 -10.01 0.07
CA LEU A 290 17.39 -8.93 -0.82
C LEU A 290 18.54 -8.16 -1.45
N ASN A 291 19.79 -8.59 -1.21
CA ASN A 291 20.90 -8.07 -1.96
C ASN A 291 20.64 -8.46 -3.41
N SER A 292 20.38 -7.46 -4.24
CA SER A 292 20.48 -7.60 -5.67
C SER A 292 21.91 -8.08 -5.92
N GLY A 293 22.08 -9.38 -6.18
CA GLY A 293 23.14 -9.79 -7.07
C GLY A 293 23.01 -8.85 -8.25
N SER A 294 23.99 -7.95 -8.41
CA SER A 294 24.07 -7.02 -9.52
C SER A 294 23.61 -7.79 -10.74
N SER A 295 22.43 -7.45 -11.25
CA SER A 295 22.04 -7.94 -12.56
C SER A 295 23.08 -7.34 -13.48
N THR A 296 24.08 -8.14 -13.81
CA THR A 296 25.09 -7.91 -14.84
C THR A 296 24.40 -7.95 -16.20
N LEU A 297 23.46 -7.03 -16.39
CA LEU A 297 22.76 -6.71 -17.63
C LEU A 297 22.95 -5.21 -17.86
N SER A 298 24.20 -4.79 -18.06
CA SER A 298 24.51 -3.43 -18.53
C SER A 298 25.87 -3.30 -19.21
N THR A 299 26.87 -4.16 -18.94
CA THR A 299 28.18 -4.03 -19.59
C THR A 299 28.28 -4.64 -21.00
N ALA A 300 27.35 -5.52 -21.41
CA ALA A 300 27.41 -6.16 -22.72
C ALA A 300 26.76 -5.35 -23.86
N MET A 301 25.96 -4.31 -23.57
CA MET A 301 25.25 -3.53 -24.60
C MET A 301 25.90 -2.18 -24.93
N MET A 302 26.93 -1.76 -24.18
CA MET A 302 27.72 -0.56 -24.48
C MET A 302 28.97 -0.83 -25.35
N ALA A 303 29.30 -2.09 -25.65
CA ALA A 303 30.48 -2.44 -26.44
C ALA A 303 30.24 -2.49 -27.96
N THR A 304 28.99 -2.38 -28.44
CA THR A 304 28.68 -2.59 -29.88
C THR A 304 28.38 -1.31 -30.67
N ILE A 305 28.36 -0.12 -30.06
CA ILE A 305 28.15 1.15 -30.79
C ILE A 305 29.47 1.89 -31.08
N ALA A 306 30.59 1.51 -30.44
CA ALA A 306 31.87 2.17 -30.65
C ALA A 306 32.69 1.66 -31.86
N LEU A 307 32.25 0.61 -32.57
CA LEU A 307 33.02 0.03 -33.69
C LEU A 307 32.53 0.39 -35.10
N ILE A 308 31.40 1.09 -35.25
CA ILE A 308 30.90 1.51 -36.58
C ILE A 308 31.36 2.93 -36.96
N SER A 309 31.78 3.75 -36.00
CA SER A 309 32.29 5.11 -36.26
C SER A 309 33.77 5.17 -36.66
N LEU A 310 34.51 4.05 -36.64
CA LEU A 310 35.93 4.01 -37.01
C LEU A 310 36.23 3.45 -38.41
N VAL A 311 35.21 3.04 -39.18
CA VAL A 311 35.39 2.54 -40.56
C VAL A 311 34.93 3.54 -41.63
N LEU A 312 34.11 4.56 -41.30
CA LEU A 312 33.70 5.58 -42.28
C LEU A 312 34.54 6.87 -42.28
N GLY A 313 35.53 7.01 -41.40
CA GLY A 313 36.42 8.19 -41.36
C GLY A 313 37.66 8.11 -42.27
N ARG A 314 37.77 7.10 -43.14
CA ARG A 314 38.93 6.94 -44.06
C ARG A 314 38.58 6.83 -45.54
N MET A 315 37.35 7.20 -45.91
CA MET A 315 37.00 7.40 -47.32
C MET A 315 36.13 8.65 -47.43
N LEU A 316 36.78 9.81 -47.42
CA LEU A 316 36.45 11.05 -48.13
C LEU A 316 37.56 12.08 -47.88
#